data_AF-A0A923RNM2-F1
#
_entry.id   AF-A0A923RNM2-F1
#
_cell.length_a   1.000
_cell.length_b   1.000
_cell.length_c   1.000
_cell.angle_alpha   90.00
_cell.angle_beta   90.00
_cell.angle_gamma   90.00
#
_symmetry.space_group_name_H-M   'P 1'
#
loop_
_entity.id
_entity.type
_entity.pdbx_description
1 polymer ?
#
loop_
_entity_poly.entity_id
_entity_poly.type
_entity_poly.pdbx_seq_one_letter_code
_entity_poly.pdbx_strand_id
1 'polypeptide(L)'
;MRIETDKIYCGDSLQVLQTLPDNCLDCCVTSPPYYALRDYGTDGQIGREATPEEYVSRITAVFHEVKRVLTPEGTCWLNIADTYCGTGSKADHQDPKYPKGRNGQQVAVNHRAPGCKPKDLIGIPWLVALALRGDGWYLRSSIIWHKGNAMPESTRDRPTRCYEYVFLLTKSKKYYYDWQAVAEPIAPTTAVRLKSGVGKGNKYAATVPGQNQPQKINRPRRKGAYTDEMISPVRSRRNVWQINTASYRGGHFAAFPPKLAETCILSGCPVGGIVLDPFLGSGTTAAAAKSLSRRYVGIEINPEYCTLAKQRIGGDEH
;
A
#
# COMPACT_ATOMS: atom_id res chain seq x y z
N MET A 1 9.81 17.70 -19.80
CA MET A 1 8.86 17.34 -20.87
C MET A 1 7.52 17.05 -20.20
N ARG A 2 6.41 17.66 -20.65
CA ARG A 2 5.09 17.38 -20.03
C ARG A 2 4.54 16.09 -20.64
N ILE A 3 4.26 15.10 -19.80
CA ILE A 3 3.60 13.86 -20.21
C ILE A 3 2.09 14.09 -20.34
N GLU A 4 1.43 13.25 -21.14
CA GLU A 4 -0.04 13.20 -21.16
C GLU A 4 -0.55 12.63 -19.84
N THR A 5 -1.55 13.28 -19.25
CA THR A 5 -2.14 12.91 -17.95
C THR A 5 -3.62 12.56 -18.11
N ASP A 6 -4.19 11.94 -17.08
CA ASP A 6 -5.48 11.26 -17.08
C ASP A 6 -5.56 10.14 -18.12
N LYS A 7 -4.41 9.50 -18.37
CA LYS A 7 -4.24 8.49 -19.40
C LYS A 7 -4.14 7.10 -18.80
N ILE A 8 -4.74 6.14 -19.52
CA ILE A 8 -4.59 4.72 -19.27
C ILE A 8 -3.87 4.11 -20.47
N TYR A 9 -2.72 3.50 -20.21
CA TYR A 9 -1.95 2.73 -21.17
C TYR A 9 -2.36 1.26 -21.06
N CYS A 10 -2.77 0.67 -22.18
CA CYS A 10 -3.05 -0.75 -22.27
C CYS A 10 -1.77 -1.48 -22.70
N GLY A 11 -1.13 -2.21 -21.79
CA GLY A 11 0.13 -2.90 -22.08
C GLY A 11 0.88 -3.36 -20.83
N ASP A 12 2.03 -4.01 -21.05
CA ASP A 12 2.92 -4.44 -19.98
C ASP A 12 3.50 -3.25 -19.21
N SER A 13 3.46 -3.33 -17.88
CA SER A 13 3.87 -2.24 -16.99
C SER A 13 5.32 -1.84 -17.18
N LEU A 14 6.24 -2.81 -17.34
CA LEU A 14 7.66 -2.52 -17.50
C LEU A 14 7.92 -1.82 -18.83
N GLN A 15 7.36 -2.34 -19.92
CA GLN A 15 7.53 -1.77 -21.26
C GLN A 15 6.98 -0.36 -21.34
N VAL A 16 5.77 -0.11 -20.81
CA VAL A 16 5.17 1.23 -20.84
C VAL A 16 5.99 2.19 -19.98
N LEU A 17 6.41 1.80 -18.77
CA LEU A 17 7.21 2.68 -17.91
C LEU A 17 8.52 3.13 -18.59
N GLN A 18 9.19 2.24 -19.32
CA GLN A 18 10.42 2.55 -20.07
C GLN A 18 10.22 3.64 -21.14
N THR A 19 8.99 3.85 -21.62
CA THR A 19 8.67 4.94 -22.56
C THR A 19 8.44 6.30 -21.88
N LEU A 20 8.21 6.32 -20.56
CA LEU A 20 7.95 7.54 -19.82
C LEU A 20 9.26 8.25 -19.47
N PRO A 21 9.31 9.59 -19.49
CA PRO A 21 10.51 10.34 -19.12
C PRO A 21 10.83 10.24 -17.61
N ASP A 22 12.07 10.50 -17.24
CA ASP A 22 12.49 10.59 -15.84
C ASP A 22 11.76 11.72 -15.11
N ASN A 23 11.54 11.55 -13.81
CA ASN A 23 11.04 12.60 -12.91
C ASN A 23 9.76 13.31 -13.39
N CYS A 24 8.80 12.57 -13.95
CA CYS A 24 7.57 13.11 -14.51
C CYS A 24 6.30 12.83 -13.69
N LEU A 25 6.40 12.09 -12.57
CA LEU A 25 5.27 11.67 -11.73
C LEU A 25 5.55 11.97 -10.26
N ASP A 26 4.53 12.36 -9.49
CA ASP A 26 4.72 12.82 -8.10
C ASP A 26 4.52 11.71 -7.07
N CYS A 27 3.67 10.75 -7.36
CA CYS A 27 3.32 9.69 -6.44
C CYS A 27 2.97 8.41 -7.20
N CYS A 28 3.30 7.25 -6.63
CA CYS A 28 2.82 5.95 -7.10
C CYS A 28 1.98 5.32 -5.99
N VAL A 29 0.77 4.86 -6.30
CA VAL A 29 -0.09 4.13 -5.37
C VAL A 29 -0.60 2.90 -6.10
N THR A 30 -0.26 1.71 -5.62
CA THR A 30 -0.52 0.50 -6.40
C THR A 30 -0.62 -0.76 -5.55
N SER A 31 -1.19 -1.80 -6.16
CA SER A 31 -1.14 -3.17 -5.70
C SER A 31 -0.81 -4.08 -6.89
N PRO A 32 0.40 -4.64 -6.99
CA PRO A 32 0.72 -5.56 -8.08
C PRO A 32 -0.11 -6.84 -7.96
N PRO A 33 -0.19 -7.64 -9.04
CA PRO A 33 -0.58 -9.04 -8.94
C PRO A 33 0.22 -9.77 -7.86
N TYR A 34 -0.45 -10.35 -6.87
CA TYR A 34 0.23 -11.03 -5.75
C TYR A 34 0.72 -12.42 -6.17
N TYR A 35 1.92 -12.80 -5.69
CA TYR A 35 2.55 -14.08 -5.99
C TYR A 35 1.63 -15.29 -5.73
N ALA A 36 1.37 -16.06 -6.78
CA ALA A 36 0.66 -17.33 -6.78
C ALA A 36 -0.79 -17.31 -6.25
N LEU A 37 -1.44 -16.14 -6.20
CA LEU A 37 -2.79 -16.02 -5.65
C LEU A 37 -3.92 -15.96 -6.70
N ARG A 38 -3.66 -15.40 -7.88
CA ARG A 38 -4.69 -15.17 -8.91
C ARG A 38 -4.15 -15.37 -10.31
N ASP A 39 -5.04 -15.80 -11.19
CA ASP A 39 -4.83 -15.86 -12.62
C ASP A 39 -5.80 -14.86 -13.28
N TYR A 40 -5.25 -13.87 -13.98
CA TYR A 40 -6.00 -12.85 -14.71
C TYR A 40 -6.12 -13.21 -16.20
N GLY A 41 -5.64 -14.40 -16.62
CA GLY A 41 -5.82 -14.93 -17.97
C GLY A 41 -5.11 -14.11 -19.06
N THR A 42 -4.09 -13.34 -18.70
CA THR A 42 -3.37 -12.46 -19.62
C THR A 42 -1.92 -12.92 -19.73
N ASP A 43 -1.42 -13.09 -20.96
CA ASP A 43 -0.03 -13.47 -21.20
C ASP A 43 0.93 -12.40 -20.66
N GLY A 44 2.07 -12.83 -20.12
CA GLY A 44 3.03 -11.95 -19.47
C GLY A 44 2.62 -11.43 -18.08
N GLN A 45 1.47 -11.83 -17.53
CA GLN A 45 1.06 -11.47 -16.17
C GLN A 45 2.17 -11.72 -15.12
N ILE A 46 2.31 -10.80 -14.17
CA ILE A 46 3.12 -11.00 -12.95
C ILE A 46 2.34 -11.80 -11.89
N GLY A 47 3.03 -12.54 -11.03
CA GLY A 47 2.44 -13.32 -9.94
C GLY A 47 2.19 -14.79 -10.30
N ARG A 48 2.69 -15.24 -11.45
CA ARG A 48 2.61 -16.62 -11.96
C ARG A 48 3.99 -17.27 -12.14
N GLU A 49 5.04 -16.61 -11.65
CA GLU A 49 6.41 -17.10 -11.67
C GLU A 49 6.55 -18.41 -10.90
N ALA A 50 7.55 -19.22 -11.26
CA ALA A 50 7.75 -20.53 -10.64
C ALA A 50 8.29 -20.41 -9.21
N THR A 51 9.00 -19.32 -8.92
CA THR A 51 9.62 -19.09 -7.61
C THR A 51 9.35 -17.68 -7.06
N PRO A 52 9.36 -17.51 -5.72
CA PRO A 52 9.32 -16.18 -5.10
C PRO A 52 10.43 -15.25 -5.59
N GLU A 53 11.62 -15.79 -5.86
CA GLU A 53 12.79 -15.03 -6.31
C GLU A 53 12.57 -14.43 -7.71
N GLU A 54 12.03 -15.22 -8.65
CA GLU A 54 11.64 -14.73 -9.98
C GLU A 54 10.57 -13.65 -9.89
N TYR A 55 9.55 -13.85 -9.05
CA TYR A 55 8.50 -12.85 -8.81
C TYR A 55 9.09 -11.55 -8.24
N VAL A 56 9.94 -11.64 -7.21
CA VAL A 56 10.61 -10.49 -6.60
C VAL A 56 11.48 -9.78 -7.62
N SER A 57 12.18 -10.50 -8.49
CA SER A 57 12.99 -9.94 -9.57
C SER A 57 12.14 -9.14 -10.57
N ARG A 58 11.02 -9.70 -11.05
CA ARG A 58 10.11 -9.00 -11.98
C ARG A 58 9.47 -7.77 -11.36
N ILE A 59 9.01 -7.86 -10.10
CA ILE A 59 8.50 -6.70 -9.36
C ILE A 59 9.59 -5.65 -9.20
N THR A 60 10.81 -6.04 -8.83
CA THR A 60 11.92 -5.10 -8.66
C THR A 60 12.24 -4.37 -9.96
N ALA A 61 12.23 -5.06 -11.11
CA ALA A 61 12.42 -4.42 -12.42
C ALA A 61 11.35 -3.35 -12.72
N VAL A 62 10.07 -3.63 -12.44
CA VAL A 62 9.00 -2.63 -12.61
C VAL A 62 9.23 -1.44 -11.66
N PHE A 63 9.54 -1.71 -10.39
CA PHE A 63 9.72 -0.65 -9.40
C PHE A 63 11.03 0.14 -9.58
N HIS A 64 12.03 -0.41 -10.25
CA HIS A 64 13.20 0.33 -10.71
C HIS A 64 12.78 1.46 -11.66
N GLU A 65 11.91 1.13 -12.63
CA GLU A 65 11.37 2.13 -13.56
C GLU A 65 10.39 3.08 -12.87
N VAL A 66 9.55 2.62 -11.93
CA VAL A 66 8.73 3.50 -11.08
C VAL A 66 9.60 4.53 -10.37
N LYS A 67 10.73 4.11 -9.80
CA LYS A 67 11.68 5.02 -9.14
C LYS A 67 12.24 6.05 -10.11
N ARG A 68 12.59 5.65 -11.34
CA ARG A 68 13.12 6.54 -12.38
C ARG A 68 12.12 7.63 -12.75
N VAL A 69 10.87 7.25 -13.01
CA VAL A 69 9.81 8.19 -13.44
C VAL A 69 9.29 9.09 -12.31
N LEU A 70 9.41 8.71 -11.04
CA LEU A 70 9.02 9.57 -9.93
C LEU A 70 9.96 10.78 -9.79
N THR A 71 9.43 11.93 -9.39
CA THR A 71 10.24 13.12 -9.03
C THR A 71 11.14 12.82 -7.83
N PRO A 72 12.20 13.62 -7.58
CA PRO A 72 13.07 13.43 -6.41
C PRO A 72 12.32 13.43 -5.06
N GLU A 73 11.20 14.15 -4.98
CA GLU A 73 10.32 14.21 -3.81
C GLU A 73 9.22 13.14 -3.80
N GLY A 74 9.19 12.29 -4.83
CA GLY A 74 8.10 11.36 -5.06
C GLY A 74 8.03 10.22 -4.05
N THR A 75 6.80 9.82 -3.75
CA THR A 75 6.49 8.70 -2.85
C THR A 75 5.90 7.52 -3.62
N CYS A 76 6.11 6.31 -3.10
CA CYS A 76 5.53 5.10 -3.64
C CYS A 76 4.88 4.29 -2.52
N TRP A 77 3.62 3.93 -2.72
CA TRP A 77 2.78 3.21 -1.78
C TRP A 77 2.43 1.86 -2.39
N LEU A 78 3.07 0.82 -1.86
CA LEU A 78 2.95 -0.55 -2.35
C LEU A 78 2.09 -1.38 -1.40
N ASN A 79 0.85 -1.66 -1.78
CA ASN A 79 0.01 -2.63 -1.10
C ASN A 79 0.34 -4.05 -1.59
N ILE A 80 0.67 -4.96 -0.67
CA ILE A 80 1.03 -6.33 -1.01
C ILE A 80 0.63 -7.32 0.10
N ALA A 81 0.06 -8.45 -0.31
CA ALA A 81 -0.28 -9.55 0.58
C ALA A 81 0.72 -10.70 0.47
N ASP A 82 0.70 -11.55 1.48
CA ASP A 82 1.56 -12.72 1.56
C ASP A 82 0.90 -13.99 1.01
N THR A 83 1.72 -15.00 0.77
CA THR A 83 1.31 -16.31 0.27
C THR A 83 1.92 -17.40 1.13
N TYR A 84 1.16 -18.46 1.39
CA TYR A 84 1.66 -19.64 2.09
C TYR A 84 2.29 -20.62 1.10
N CYS A 85 3.39 -21.24 1.49
CA CYS A 85 4.03 -22.32 0.73
C CYS A 85 3.12 -23.56 0.73
N GLY A 86 2.82 -24.07 -0.47
CA GLY A 86 1.98 -25.25 -0.67
C GLY A 86 2.74 -26.57 -0.47
N THR A 87 2.02 -27.68 -0.60
CA THR A 87 2.58 -29.05 -0.57
C THR A 87 2.94 -29.58 -1.96
N GLY A 88 2.50 -28.90 -3.02
CA GLY A 88 2.65 -29.36 -4.41
C GLY A 88 1.60 -30.39 -4.88
N SER A 89 0.71 -30.90 -4.01
CA SER A 89 -0.11 -32.10 -4.30
C SER A 89 -1.63 -31.90 -4.32
N LYS A 90 -2.16 -30.80 -4.86
CA LYS A 90 -3.63 -30.63 -5.00
C LYS A 90 -4.05 -30.27 -6.42
N ALA A 91 -3.60 -31.06 -7.40
CA ALA A 91 -3.96 -30.84 -8.79
C ALA A 91 -5.41 -31.27 -9.12
N ASP A 92 -6.02 -32.18 -8.35
CA ASP A 92 -7.12 -32.98 -8.94
C ASP A 92 -8.53 -32.78 -8.37
N HIS A 93 -8.79 -31.79 -7.51
CA HIS A 93 -10.15 -31.54 -7.02
C HIS A 93 -10.69 -30.16 -7.44
N GLN A 94 -11.47 -30.16 -8.51
CA GLN A 94 -12.23 -29.00 -8.96
C GLN A 94 -13.61 -28.99 -8.29
N ASP A 95 -13.90 -27.96 -7.50
CA ASP A 95 -15.23 -27.76 -6.90
C ASP A 95 -16.23 -27.42 -8.03
N PRO A 96 -17.24 -28.28 -8.32
CA PRO A 96 -18.18 -28.05 -9.41
C PRO A 96 -18.97 -26.74 -9.26
N LYS A 97 -19.10 -26.23 -8.04
CA LYS A 97 -19.75 -24.95 -7.75
C LYS A 97 -18.92 -23.74 -8.21
N TYR A 98 -17.61 -23.90 -8.32
CA TYR A 98 -16.67 -22.83 -8.69
C TYR A 98 -15.72 -23.29 -9.81
N PRO A 99 -16.19 -23.38 -11.07
CA PRO A 99 -15.41 -23.91 -12.19
C PRO A 99 -14.14 -23.08 -12.51
N LYS A 100 -14.07 -21.81 -12.07
CA LYS A 100 -12.89 -20.94 -12.16
C LYS A 100 -12.10 -20.82 -10.84
N GLY A 101 -12.41 -21.65 -9.84
CA GLY A 101 -11.91 -21.51 -8.48
C GLY A 101 -12.50 -20.32 -7.71
N ARG A 102 -12.35 -20.29 -6.38
CA ARG A 102 -12.95 -19.25 -5.51
C ARG A 102 -12.24 -17.89 -5.61
N ASN A 103 -11.00 -17.89 -6.07
CA ASN A 103 -10.12 -16.72 -6.23
C ASN A 103 -9.82 -16.40 -7.70
N GLY A 104 -10.53 -17.02 -8.65
CA GLY A 104 -10.23 -16.90 -10.09
C GLY A 104 -9.06 -17.78 -10.55
N GLN A 105 -8.61 -18.73 -9.72
CA GLN A 105 -7.52 -19.64 -10.03
C GLN A 105 -8.01 -21.08 -9.98
N GLN A 106 -7.84 -21.82 -11.09
CA GLN A 106 -8.20 -23.24 -11.17
C GLN A 106 -7.17 -24.15 -10.48
N VAL A 107 -5.87 -23.84 -10.62
CA VAL A 107 -4.77 -24.63 -10.05
C VAL A 107 -3.90 -23.73 -9.17
N ALA A 108 -3.72 -24.13 -7.91
CA ALA A 108 -2.85 -23.43 -6.96
C ALA A 108 -1.37 -23.58 -7.37
N VAL A 109 -0.70 -22.50 -7.77
CA VAL A 109 0.70 -22.52 -8.26
C VAL A 109 1.74 -22.23 -7.19
N ASN A 110 1.31 -22.07 -5.94
CA ASN A 110 2.20 -21.89 -4.79
C ASN A 110 2.88 -23.22 -4.38
N HIS A 111 3.22 -24.09 -5.34
CA HIS A 111 3.54 -25.50 -5.14
C HIS A 111 4.73 -25.70 -4.18
N ARG A 112 5.84 -24.97 -4.39
CA ARG A 112 7.01 -24.94 -3.50
C ARG A 112 7.73 -23.60 -3.62
N ALA A 113 8.16 -23.05 -2.49
CA ALA A 113 9.08 -21.91 -2.43
C ALA A 113 10.44 -22.43 -1.89
N PRO A 114 11.57 -22.17 -2.57
CA PRO A 114 12.88 -22.57 -2.07
C PRO A 114 13.10 -22.11 -0.62
N GLY A 115 13.59 -23.00 0.24
CA GLY A 115 13.82 -22.70 1.66
C GLY A 115 12.56 -22.62 2.53
N CYS A 116 11.35 -22.77 1.98
CA CYS A 116 10.10 -22.81 2.74
C CYS A 116 9.53 -24.25 2.82
N LYS A 117 9.07 -24.63 4.01
CA LYS A 117 8.32 -25.87 4.25
C LYS A 117 6.85 -25.65 3.86
N PRO A 118 6.08 -26.72 3.56
CA PRO A 118 4.65 -26.58 3.39
C PRO A 118 4.00 -25.95 4.64
N LYS A 119 3.05 -25.03 4.42
CA LYS A 119 2.41 -24.15 5.42
C LYS A 119 3.27 -23.01 5.96
N ASP A 120 4.53 -22.87 5.56
CA ASP A 120 5.28 -21.67 5.90
C ASP A 120 4.65 -20.45 5.22
N LEU A 121 4.61 -19.33 5.95
CA LEU A 121 4.36 -18.03 5.33
C LEU A 121 5.63 -17.63 4.59
N ILE A 122 5.56 -17.39 3.28
CA ILE A 122 6.76 -17.19 2.44
C ILE A 122 7.45 -15.86 2.80
N GLY A 123 6.69 -14.85 3.24
CA GLY A 123 7.23 -13.54 3.55
C GLY A 123 7.35 -12.63 2.32
N ILE A 124 6.52 -12.86 1.29
CA ILE A 124 6.55 -12.12 0.01
C ILE A 124 6.60 -10.60 0.21
N PRO A 125 5.76 -9.98 1.08
CA PRO A 125 5.83 -8.55 1.33
C PRO A 125 7.22 -8.06 1.72
N TRP A 126 7.90 -8.77 2.62
CA TRP A 126 9.21 -8.39 3.11
C TRP A 126 10.33 -8.75 2.14
N LEU A 127 10.23 -9.85 1.39
CA LEU A 127 11.16 -10.16 0.31
C LEU A 127 11.18 -9.02 -0.72
N VAL A 128 10.01 -8.56 -1.15
CA VAL A 128 9.88 -7.42 -2.07
C VAL A 128 10.41 -6.14 -1.44
N ALA A 129 9.97 -5.77 -0.22
CA ALA A 129 10.39 -4.52 0.41
C ALA A 129 11.92 -4.43 0.62
N LEU A 130 12.55 -5.56 0.97
CA LEU A 130 14.01 -5.63 1.14
C LEU A 130 14.75 -5.59 -0.20
N ALA A 131 14.23 -6.24 -1.24
CA ALA A 131 14.78 -6.15 -2.59
C ALA A 131 14.72 -4.73 -3.14
N LEU A 132 13.58 -4.04 -2.99
CA LEU A 132 13.43 -2.64 -3.39
C LEU A 132 14.39 -1.71 -2.62
N ARG A 133 14.57 -1.96 -1.31
CA ARG A 133 15.58 -1.23 -0.53
C ARG A 133 17.00 -1.49 -1.05
N GLY A 134 17.31 -2.72 -1.46
CA GLY A 134 18.56 -3.10 -2.12
C GLY A 134 18.76 -2.39 -3.47
N ASP A 135 17.68 -2.17 -4.21
CA ASP A 135 17.61 -1.36 -5.45
C ASP A 135 17.62 0.17 -5.16
N GLY A 136 18.03 0.56 -3.96
CA GLY A 136 18.28 1.94 -3.56
C GLY A 136 17.02 2.75 -3.23
N TRP A 137 15.87 2.13 -3.01
CA TRP A 137 14.73 2.81 -2.40
C TRP A 137 14.95 3.08 -0.92
N TYR A 138 14.41 4.20 -0.42
CA TYR A 138 14.26 4.39 1.02
C TYR A 138 12.95 3.75 1.49
N LEU A 139 13.03 2.66 2.26
CA LEU A 139 11.89 2.07 2.96
C LEU A 139 11.58 2.88 4.23
N ARG A 140 10.49 3.66 4.20
CA ARG A 140 10.17 4.65 5.24
C ARG A 140 9.15 4.17 6.25
N SER A 141 8.24 3.28 5.87
CA SER A 141 7.26 2.71 6.80
C SER A 141 6.74 1.36 6.30
N SER A 142 6.55 0.43 7.22
CA SER A 142 5.68 -0.74 7.06
C SER A 142 4.35 -0.44 7.75
N ILE A 143 3.31 -0.22 6.95
CA ILE A 143 1.97 0.07 7.43
C ILE A 143 1.15 -1.21 7.39
N ILE A 144 0.43 -1.48 8.47
CA ILE A 144 -0.53 -2.58 8.55
C ILE A 144 -1.90 -2.05 8.12
N TRP A 145 -2.39 -2.49 6.97
CA TRP A 145 -3.79 -2.30 6.62
C TRP A 145 -4.63 -3.39 7.29
N HIS A 146 -5.29 -3.05 8.39
CA HIS A 146 -6.17 -3.93 9.14
C HIS A 146 -7.60 -3.89 8.55
N LYS A 147 -8.09 -5.06 8.15
CA LYS A 147 -9.43 -5.29 7.59
C LYS A 147 -10.35 -5.74 8.72
N GLY A 148 -11.19 -4.84 9.23
CA GLY A 148 -12.15 -5.15 10.30
C GLY A 148 -13.24 -6.16 9.89
N ASN A 149 -13.44 -6.34 8.58
CA ASN A 149 -14.36 -7.28 7.95
C ASN A 149 -13.62 -8.36 7.14
N ALA A 150 -12.47 -8.84 7.63
CA ALA A 150 -11.72 -9.89 6.95
C ALA A 150 -12.57 -11.16 6.76
N MET A 151 -12.48 -11.77 5.57
CA MET A 151 -13.14 -13.04 5.29
C MET A 151 -12.57 -14.15 6.19
N PRO A 152 -13.41 -15.01 6.78
CA PRO A 152 -12.93 -16.17 7.51
C PRO A 152 -12.08 -17.10 6.64
N GLU A 153 -11.04 -17.68 7.21
CA GLU A 153 -10.24 -18.72 6.57
C GLU A 153 -10.64 -20.09 7.11
N SER A 154 -10.73 -21.11 6.26
CA SER A 154 -11.13 -22.48 6.64
C SER A 154 -10.01 -23.27 7.34
N THR A 155 -9.08 -22.57 8.00
CA THR A 155 -7.85 -23.12 8.59
C THR A 155 -7.93 -22.99 10.11
N ARG A 156 -7.52 -24.03 10.84
CA ARG A 156 -7.65 -24.11 12.32
C ARG A 156 -6.32 -24.15 13.08
N ASP A 157 -5.19 -24.23 12.38
CA ASP A 157 -3.85 -24.37 12.96
C ASP A 157 -3.04 -23.05 12.93
N ARG A 158 -3.70 -21.91 12.68
CA ARG A 158 -3.12 -20.57 12.75
C ARG A 158 -4.19 -19.49 12.92
N PRO A 159 -3.83 -18.26 13.35
CA PRO A 159 -4.74 -17.13 13.31
C PRO A 159 -5.24 -16.82 11.89
N THR A 160 -6.49 -16.37 11.78
CA THR A 160 -7.03 -15.86 10.51
C THR A 160 -6.33 -14.56 10.12
N ARG A 161 -5.97 -14.44 8.84
CA ARG A 161 -5.31 -13.24 8.33
C ARG A 161 -6.31 -12.10 8.16
N CYS A 162 -6.14 -11.06 8.95
CA CYS A 162 -6.99 -9.86 8.90
C CYS A 162 -6.27 -8.61 8.38
N TYR A 163 -5.06 -8.72 7.84
CA TYR A 163 -4.31 -7.55 7.36
C TYR A 163 -3.51 -7.80 6.08
N GLU A 164 -3.09 -6.70 5.46
CA GLU A 164 -2.10 -6.63 4.38
C GLU A 164 -1.05 -5.55 4.70
N TYR A 165 0.09 -5.58 4.02
CA TYR A 165 1.11 -4.55 4.16
C TYR A 165 0.91 -3.45 3.13
N VAL A 166 1.07 -2.21 3.55
CA VAL A 166 1.33 -1.07 2.67
C VAL A 166 2.71 -0.53 3.00
N PHE A 167 3.65 -0.62 2.07
CA PHE A 167 4.98 -0.05 2.25
C PHE A 167 5.01 1.37 1.70
N LEU A 168 5.52 2.31 2.51
CA LEU A 168 5.90 3.64 2.05
C LEU A 168 7.38 3.61 1.65
N LEU A 169 7.62 3.75 0.35
CA LEU A 169 8.92 3.85 -0.29
C LEU A 169 9.10 5.27 -0.83
N THR A 170 10.34 5.77 -0.84
CA THR A 170 10.63 7.14 -1.31
C THR A 170 11.90 7.16 -2.14
N LYS A 171 11.92 8.01 -3.19
CA LYS A 171 13.06 8.11 -4.11
C LYS A 171 14.29 8.71 -3.43
N SER A 172 14.09 9.67 -2.54
CA SER A 172 15.17 10.37 -1.84
C SER A 172 14.87 10.58 -0.36
N LYS A 173 15.88 11.00 0.42
CA LYS A 173 15.75 11.27 1.86
C LYS A 173 14.75 12.39 2.16
N LYS A 174 14.61 13.37 1.27
CA LYS A 174 13.67 14.50 1.39
C LYS A 174 12.55 14.29 0.37
N TYR A 175 11.33 14.10 0.84
CA TYR A 175 10.20 13.78 -0.02
C TYR A 175 8.93 14.47 0.49
N TYR A 176 7.94 14.55 -0.39
CA TYR A 176 6.64 15.13 -0.08
C TYR A 176 5.87 14.22 0.89
N TYR A 177 5.45 14.77 2.03
CA TYR A 177 4.57 14.07 2.95
C TYR A 177 3.67 15.04 3.73
N ASP A 178 2.38 15.08 3.36
CA ASP A 178 1.38 15.85 4.08
C ASP A 178 0.76 15.01 5.20
N TRP A 179 1.39 15.09 6.38
CA TRP A 179 0.90 14.39 7.56
C TRP A 179 -0.43 14.98 8.07
N GLN A 180 -0.70 16.26 7.80
CA GLN A 180 -1.89 16.96 8.30
C GLN A 180 -3.14 16.50 7.55
N ALA A 181 -3.03 16.27 6.24
CA ALA A 181 -4.13 15.77 5.41
C ALA A 181 -4.69 14.40 5.85
N VAL A 182 -3.92 13.63 6.62
CA VAL A 182 -4.32 12.32 7.16
C VAL A 182 -4.27 12.25 8.68
N ALA A 183 -4.11 13.39 9.36
CA ALA A 183 -3.97 13.44 10.81
C ALA A 183 -5.21 12.92 11.53
N GLU A 184 -5.01 12.41 12.75
CA GLU A 184 -6.07 11.85 13.59
C GLU A 184 -6.29 12.76 14.80
N PRO A 185 -7.52 12.87 15.32
CA PRO A 185 -7.76 13.58 16.58
C PRO A 185 -6.89 13.02 17.71
N ILE A 186 -6.42 13.91 18.58
CA ILE A 186 -5.82 13.46 19.85
C ILE A 186 -6.89 12.80 20.73
N ALA A 187 -6.48 11.85 21.58
CA ALA A 187 -7.40 11.32 22.58
C ALA A 187 -7.78 12.42 23.58
N PRO A 188 -9.03 12.51 24.05
CA PRO A 188 -9.44 13.52 25.04
C PRO A 188 -8.56 13.53 26.30
N THR A 189 -8.15 12.33 26.75
CA THR A 189 -7.23 12.15 27.89
C THR A 189 -5.85 12.78 27.66
N THR A 190 -5.40 12.90 26.41
CA THR A 190 -4.13 13.55 26.06
C THR A 190 -4.20 15.05 26.31
N ALA A 191 -5.28 15.71 25.88
CA ALA A 191 -5.49 17.14 26.12
C ALA A 191 -5.54 17.42 27.64
N VAL A 192 -6.34 16.64 28.38
CA VAL A 192 -6.45 16.76 29.84
C VAL A 192 -5.08 16.61 30.52
N ARG A 193 -4.28 15.61 30.12
CA ARG A 193 -2.95 15.35 30.68
C ARG A 193 -1.97 16.50 30.44
N LEU A 194 -2.02 17.16 29.28
CA LEU A 194 -1.15 18.30 28.99
C LEU A 194 -1.47 19.49 29.90
N LYS A 195 -2.75 19.74 30.18
CA LYS A 195 -3.21 20.79 31.10
C LYS A 195 -2.89 20.50 32.57
N SER A 196 -2.70 19.23 32.94
CA SER A 196 -2.33 18.85 34.30
C SER A 196 -0.92 19.32 34.68
N GLY A 197 -0.73 19.63 35.97
CA GLY A 197 0.59 19.94 36.51
C GLY A 197 1.49 18.71 36.57
N VAL A 198 2.80 18.93 36.44
CA VAL A 198 3.83 17.89 36.62
C VAL A 198 4.79 18.36 37.72
N GLY A 199 4.92 17.55 38.77
CA GLY A 199 5.79 17.84 39.90
C GLY A 199 7.28 17.72 39.57
N LYS A 200 8.12 18.42 40.34
CA LYS A 200 9.59 18.37 40.22
C LYS A 200 10.17 16.97 40.51
N GLY A 201 9.60 16.24 41.46
CA GLY A 201 10.01 14.88 41.83
C GLY A 201 9.32 13.76 41.05
N ASN A 202 8.83 14.02 39.84
CA ASN A 202 8.18 12.96 39.07
C ASN A 202 9.20 11.89 38.64
N LYS A 203 8.79 10.62 38.61
CA LYS A 203 9.67 9.48 38.29
C LYS A 203 10.27 9.51 36.87
N TYR A 204 9.80 10.42 36.01
CA TYR A 204 10.29 10.62 34.64
C TYR A 204 11.09 11.92 34.48
N ALA A 205 11.47 12.57 35.59
CA ALA A 205 12.23 13.82 35.57
C ALA A 205 13.72 13.61 35.23
N ALA A 206 14.24 12.40 35.46
CA ALA A 206 15.61 12.04 35.13
C ALA A 206 15.76 11.74 33.63
N THR A 207 16.95 12.02 33.09
CA THR A 207 17.36 11.56 31.76
C THR A 207 17.57 10.06 31.73
N VAL A 208 17.14 9.41 30.64
CA VAL A 208 17.43 7.99 30.38
C VAL A 208 18.76 7.91 29.61
N PRO A 209 19.58 6.85 29.78
CA PRO A 209 20.79 6.67 28.98
C PRO A 209 20.53 6.85 27.48
N GLY A 210 21.35 7.67 26.82
CA GLY A 210 21.18 8.05 25.41
C GLY A 210 20.29 9.28 25.15
N GLN A 211 19.70 9.89 26.18
CA GLN A 211 18.98 11.17 26.07
C GLN A 211 19.72 12.29 26.79
N ASN A 212 20.10 13.33 26.05
CA ASN A 212 20.79 14.51 26.62
C ASN A 212 19.88 15.36 27.52
N GLN A 213 18.56 15.23 27.40
CA GLN A 213 17.58 15.99 28.17
C GLN A 213 16.31 15.17 28.43
N PRO A 214 15.62 15.38 29.56
CA PRO A 214 14.34 14.74 29.82
C PRO A 214 13.31 15.23 28.79
N GLN A 215 12.41 14.31 28.40
CA GLN A 215 11.34 14.63 27.45
C GLN A 215 10.54 15.84 27.92
N LYS A 216 10.24 16.77 27.00
CA LYS A 216 9.53 18.03 27.32
C LYS A 216 8.22 17.80 28.10
N ILE A 217 7.49 16.72 27.79
CA ILE A 217 6.23 16.37 28.47
C ILE A 217 6.39 16.03 29.96
N ASN A 218 7.59 15.60 30.38
CA ASN A 218 7.89 15.23 31.77
C ASN A 218 8.54 16.39 32.55
N ARG A 219 8.78 17.53 31.91
CA ARG A 219 9.31 18.70 32.59
C ARG A 219 8.29 19.24 33.59
N PRO A 220 8.74 19.68 34.78
CA PRO A 220 7.85 20.23 35.77
C PRO A 220 7.05 21.41 35.22
N ARG A 221 5.75 21.44 35.48
CA ARG A 221 4.85 22.51 35.04
C ARG A 221 3.71 22.70 36.03
N ARG A 222 3.18 23.91 36.11
CA ARG A 222 1.95 24.19 36.87
C ARG A 222 0.74 23.69 36.10
N LYS A 223 -0.34 23.36 36.81
CA LYS A 223 -1.64 23.08 36.20
C LYS A 223 -2.09 24.32 35.42
N GLY A 224 -2.62 24.13 34.22
CA GLY A 224 -3.04 25.22 33.32
C GLY A 224 -1.91 25.88 32.54
N ALA A 225 -0.67 25.39 32.61
CA ALA A 225 0.44 25.94 31.83
C ALA A 225 0.30 25.74 30.31
N TYR A 226 -0.53 24.78 29.88
CA TYR A 226 -0.99 24.65 28.50
C TYR A 226 -2.47 25.00 28.45
N THR A 227 -2.85 25.92 27.57
CA THR A 227 -4.25 26.23 27.27
C THR A 227 -4.74 25.38 26.09
N ASP A 228 -6.04 25.44 25.78
CA ASP A 228 -6.60 24.72 24.63
C ASP A 228 -5.97 25.16 23.31
N GLU A 229 -5.71 26.46 23.15
CA GLU A 229 -5.14 27.07 21.94
C GLU A 229 -3.69 26.63 21.71
N MET A 230 -2.99 26.23 22.77
CA MET A 230 -1.61 25.74 22.70
C MET A 230 -1.50 24.24 22.36
N ILE A 231 -2.61 23.51 22.41
CA ILE A 231 -2.64 22.06 22.20
C ILE A 231 -3.11 21.78 20.78
N SER A 232 -2.26 21.15 19.97
CA SER A 232 -2.68 20.66 18.64
C SER A 232 -3.89 19.73 18.79
N PRO A 233 -5.01 19.98 18.09
CA PRO A 233 -6.21 19.14 18.16
C PRO A 233 -5.99 17.78 17.48
N VAL A 234 -4.94 17.67 16.67
CA VAL A 234 -4.61 16.48 15.88
C VAL A 234 -3.20 15.97 16.19
N ARG A 235 -2.97 14.71 15.84
CA ARG A 235 -1.68 14.03 15.85
C ARG A 235 -1.45 13.34 14.52
N SER A 236 -0.20 13.03 14.21
CA SER A 236 0.13 12.18 13.07
C SER A 236 -0.62 10.84 13.13
N ARG A 237 -1.06 10.38 11.95
CA ARG A 237 -1.64 9.05 11.77
C ARG A 237 -0.62 7.99 12.16
N ARG A 238 -1.07 6.93 12.85
CA ARG A 238 -0.21 5.77 13.14
C ARG A 238 -0.09 4.87 11.92
N ASN A 239 0.82 3.90 11.97
CA ASN A 239 1.05 2.94 10.88
C ASN A 239 0.21 1.65 10.98
N VAL A 240 -0.89 1.66 11.75
CA VAL A 240 -1.91 0.61 11.69
C VAL A 240 -3.22 1.27 11.27
N TRP A 241 -3.66 0.98 10.06
CA TRP A 241 -4.82 1.60 9.43
C TRP A 241 -5.97 0.62 9.39
N GLN A 242 -6.98 0.87 10.20
CA GLN A 242 -8.22 0.10 10.11
C GLN A 242 -9.10 0.68 9.00
N ILE A 243 -9.19 -0.06 7.89
CA ILE A 243 -10.02 0.30 6.74
C ILE A 243 -10.70 -1.00 6.27
N ASN A 244 -12.04 -1.00 6.21
CA ASN A 244 -12.77 -2.18 5.76
C ASN A 244 -12.62 -2.36 4.24
N THR A 245 -12.68 -3.61 3.78
CA THR A 245 -12.79 -3.91 2.36
C THR A 245 -14.15 -3.43 1.85
N ALA A 246 -14.19 -2.95 0.61
CA ALA A 246 -15.43 -2.55 -0.07
C ALA A 246 -15.63 -3.48 -1.27
N SER A 247 -16.85 -4.01 -1.44
CA SER A 247 -17.21 -4.74 -2.65
C SER A 247 -17.41 -3.77 -3.80
N TYR A 248 -16.88 -4.11 -4.98
CA TYR A 248 -17.20 -3.41 -6.22
C TYR A 248 -18.15 -4.28 -7.05
N ARG A 249 -19.17 -3.66 -7.65
CA ARG A 249 -20.21 -4.37 -8.42
C ARG A 249 -19.79 -4.71 -9.86
N GLY A 250 -18.76 -4.07 -10.41
CA GLY A 250 -18.14 -4.54 -11.66
C GLY A 250 -17.25 -5.75 -11.39
N GLY A 251 -17.08 -6.65 -12.37
CA GLY A 251 -16.39 -7.94 -12.26
C GLY A 251 -14.90 -7.94 -11.88
N HIS A 252 -14.43 -6.89 -11.21
CA HIS A 252 -13.08 -6.78 -10.69
C HIS A 252 -12.93 -7.45 -9.33
N PHE A 253 -12.20 -8.54 -9.40
CA PHE A 253 -11.85 -9.37 -8.29
C PHE A 253 -10.47 -8.91 -7.79
N ALA A 254 -10.46 -8.07 -6.74
CA ALA A 254 -9.31 -7.54 -5.99
C ALA A 254 -8.76 -6.15 -6.38
N ALA A 255 -9.55 -5.11 -6.10
CA ALA A 255 -9.00 -3.78 -5.84
C ALA A 255 -8.95 -3.52 -4.34
N PHE A 256 -7.88 -2.89 -3.84
CA PHE A 256 -7.90 -2.31 -2.49
C PHE A 256 -8.97 -1.20 -2.41
N PRO A 257 -9.51 -0.90 -1.21
CA PRO A 257 -10.65 0.02 -1.11
C PRO A 257 -10.23 1.46 -1.48
N PRO A 258 -11.14 2.26 -2.08
CA PRO A 258 -10.86 3.66 -2.42
C PRO A 258 -10.29 4.46 -1.24
N LYS A 259 -10.77 4.20 -0.02
CA LYS A 259 -10.28 4.89 1.17
C LYS A 259 -8.80 4.66 1.47
N LEU A 260 -8.28 3.47 1.15
CA LEU A 260 -6.84 3.20 1.27
C LEU A 260 -6.06 4.02 0.23
N ALA A 261 -6.54 4.04 -1.02
CA ALA A 261 -5.96 4.86 -2.09
C ALA A 261 -5.93 6.35 -1.71
N GLU A 262 -7.07 6.89 -1.28
CA GLU A 262 -7.22 8.28 -0.83
C GLU A 262 -6.23 8.62 0.29
N THR A 263 -6.06 7.73 1.27
CA THR A 263 -5.13 7.95 2.39
C THR A 263 -3.68 8.06 1.90
N CYS A 264 -3.27 7.18 0.97
CA CYS A 264 -1.96 7.25 0.34
C CYS A 264 -1.79 8.51 -0.51
N ILE A 265 -2.79 8.88 -1.31
CA ILE A 265 -2.75 10.06 -2.20
C ILE A 265 -2.70 11.36 -1.39
N LEU A 266 -3.56 11.52 -0.39
CA LEU A 266 -3.60 12.72 0.45
C LEU A 266 -2.27 12.98 1.16
N SER A 267 -1.63 11.91 1.64
CA SER A 267 -0.36 12.02 2.36
C SER A 267 0.85 12.08 1.44
N GLY A 268 0.83 11.43 0.28
CA GLY A 268 2.00 11.22 -0.58
C GLY A 268 2.02 11.99 -1.90
N CYS A 269 0.93 12.66 -2.29
CA CYS A 269 0.84 13.40 -3.55
C CYS A 269 0.37 14.84 -3.33
N PRO A 270 1.12 15.85 -3.82
CA PRO A 270 0.70 17.24 -3.76
C PRO A 270 -0.64 17.46 -4.49
N VAL A 271 -1.39 18.48 -4.08
CA VAL A 271 -2.60 18.89 -4.81
C VAL A 271 -2.23 19.25 -6.25
N GLY A 272 -3.00 18.75 -7.22
CA GLY A 272 -2.68 18.91 -8.65
C GLY A 272 -1.55 18.01 -9.17
N GLY A 273 -0.88 17.23 -8.31
CA GLY A 273 0.16 16.27 -8.70
C GLY A 273 -0.38 15.08 -9.50
N ILE A 274 0.54 14.29 -10.05
CA ILE A 274 0.25 13.15 -10.93
C ILE A 274 0.50 11.84 -10.19
N VAL A 275 -0.57 11.03 -10.05
CA VAL A 275 -0.53 9.71 -9.41
C VAL A 275 -0.37 8.60 -10.46
N LEU A 276 0.69 7.81 -10.33
CA LEU A 276 0.92 6.59 -11.09
C LEU A 276 0.25 5.39 -10.43
N ASP A 277 -0.37 4.52 -11.23
CA ASP A 277 -0.63 3.13 -10.87
C ASP A 277 -0.17 2.21 -12.02
N PRO A 278 0.96 1.49 -11.88
CA PRO A 278 1.46 0.61 -12.93
C PRO A 278 0.68 -0.71 -13.04
N PHE A 279 -0.27 -0.97 -12.13
CA PHE A 279 -1.14 -2.16 -12.11
C PHE A 279 -2.58 -1.73 -11.84
N LEU A 280 -3.08 -0.85 -12.72
CA LEU A 280 -4.29 -0.06 -12.51
C LEU A 280 -5.53 -0.93 -12.24
N GLY A 281 -5.61 -2.11 -12.84
CA GLY A 281 -6.74 -3.02 -12.74
C GLY A 281 -8.04 -2.28 -13.06
N SER A 282 -8.89 -2.18 -12.04
CA SER A 282 -10.21 -1.54 -12.11
C SER A 282 -10.24 -0.02 -12.01
N GLY A 283 -9.08 0.64 -11.94
CA GLY A 283 -9.01 2.09 -11.89
C GLY A 283 -9.30 2.73 -10.54
N THR A 284 -9.25 1.99 -9.42
CA THR A 284 -9.51 2.57 -8.07
C THR A 284 -8.57 3.73 -7.77
N THR A 285 -7.27 3.58 -8.03
CA THR A 285 -6.28 4.63 -7.78
C THR A 285 -6.56 5.89 -8.59
N ALA A 286 -6.79 5.73 -9.91
CA ALA A 286 -7.06 6.85 -10.80
C ALA A 286 -8.38 7.56 -10.44
N ALA A 287 -9.43 6.82 -10.08
CA ALA A 287 -10.69 7.40 -9.62
C ALA A 287 -10.51 8.21 -8.32
N ALA A 288 -9.74 7.68 -7.36
CA ALA A 288 -9.41 8.39 -6.13
C ALA A 288 -8.52 9.63 -6.37
N ALA A 289 -7.57 9.55 -7.31
CA ALA A 289 -6.73 10.69 -7.68
C ALA A 289 -7.61 11.83 -8.24
N LYS A 290 -8.49 11.50 -9.20
CA LYS A 290 -9.40 12.46 -9.83
C LYS A 290 -10.34 13.11 -8.80
N SER A 291 -10.96 12.33 -7.91
CA SER A 291 -11.86 12.86 -6.87
C SER A 291 -11.14 13.79 -5.87
N LEU A 292 -9.84 13.58 -5.67
CA LEU A 292 -8.99 14.42 -4.82
C LEU A 292 -8.31 15.57 -5.58
N SER A 293 -8.73 15.92 -6.80
CA SER A 293 -8.11 16.99 -7.60
C SER A 293 -6.62 16.74 -7.90
N ARG A 294 -6.27 15.49 -8.18
CA ARG A 294 -4.97 15.07 -8.73
C ARG A 294 -5.20 14.51 -10.14
N ARG A 295 -4.14 14.50 -10.94
CA ARG A 295 -4.11 13.82 -12.24
C ARG A 295 -3.63 12.38 -12.07
N TYR A 296 -3.83 11.55 -13.06
CA TYR A 296 -3.33 10.16 -13.01
C TYR A 296 -2.63 9.70 -14.29
N VAL A 297 -1.80 8.67 -14.14
CA VAL A 297 -1.33 7.80 -15.22
C VAL A 297 -1.52 6.37 -14.75
N GLY A 298 -2.28 5.58 -15.50
CA GLY A 298 -2.54 4.18 -15.19
C GLY A 298 -1.99 3.26 -16.27
N ILE A 299 -1.49 2.10 -15.87
CA ILE A 299 -1.05 1.05 -16.80
C ILE A 299 -1.77 -0.24 -16.43
N GLU A 300 -2.34 -0.91 -17.43
CA GLU A 300 -3.04 -2.18 -17.25
C GLU A 300 -2.83 -3.05 -18.48
N ILE A 301 -2.47 -4.31 -18.29
CA ILE A 301 -2.17 -5.23 -19.39
C ILE A 301 -3.44 -5.79 -20.03
N ASN A 302 -4.51 -5.95 -19.26
CA ASN A 302 -5.78 -6.50 -19.72
C ASN A 302 -6.68 -5.40 -20.35
N PRO A 303 -7.02 -5.49 -21.65
CA PRO A 303 -7.86 -4.49 -22.33
C PRO A 303 -9.27 -4.35 -21.75
N GLU A 304 -9.86 -5.43 -21.22
CA GLU A 304 -11.17 -5.39 -20.57
C GLU A 304 -11.10 -4.56 -19.28
N TYR A 305 -10.03 -4.74 -18.50
CA TYR A 305 -9.78 -3.96 -17.29
C TYR A 305 -9.49 -2.49 -17.59
N CYS A 306 -8.78 -2.19 -18.68
CA CYS A 306 -8.65 -0.82 -19.19
C CYS A 306 -10.02 -0.18 -19.47
N THR A 307 -10.94 -0.93 -20.08
CA THR A 307 -12.30 -0.44 -20.41
C THR A 307 -13.11 -0.18 -19.14
N LEU A 308 -13.10 -1.11 -18.19
CA LEU A 308 -13.77 -0.96 -16.90
C LEU A 308 -13.20 0.19 -16.07
N ALA A 309 -11.87 0.37 -16.09
CA ALA A 309 -11.22 1.51 -15.44
C ALA A 309 -11.68 2.84 -16.05
N LYS A 310 -11.74 2.96 -17.38
CA LYS A 310 -12.26 4.15 -18.06
C LYS A 310 -13.69 4.46 -17.65
N GLN A 311 -14.58 3.47 -17.65
CA GLN A 311 -15.97 3.63 -17.20
C GLN A 311 -16.03 4.15 -15.75
N ARG A 312 -15.22 3.58 -14.86
CA ARG A 312 -15.20 3.98 -13.46
C ARG A 312 -14.69 5.41 -13.22
N ILE A 313 -13.66 5.83 -13.94
CA ILE A 313 -13.04 7.15 -13.78
C ILE A 313 -13.83 8.22 -14.53
N GLY A 314 -14.43 7.83 -15.65
CA GLY A 314 -15.26 8.65 -16.53
C GLY A 314 -16.66 8.88 -15.98
N GLY A 315 -17.22 7.93 -15.21
CA GLY A 315 -18.54 8.01 -14.59
C GLY A 315 -19.61 8.41 -15.60
N ASP A 316 -20.24 7.42 -16.26
CA ASP A 316 -21.33 7.62 -17.23
C ASP A 316 -22.16 8.89 -16.94
N GLU A 317 -22.06 9.88 -17.82
CA GLU A 317 -23.20 10.72 -18.15
C GLU A 317 -24.22 9.83 -18.87
N HIS A 318 -25.07 9.15 -18.10
CA HIS A 318 -26.37 8.67 -18.54
C HIS A 318 -27.41 9.07 -17.49
#